data_AF-A0A9X9PW73-F1
#
_entry.id   AF-A0A9X9PW73-F1
#
_cell.length_a   1.000
_cell.length_b   1.000
_cell.length_c   1.000
_cell.angle_alpha   90.00
_cell.angle_beta   90.00
_cell.angle_gamma   90.00
#
_symmetry.space_group_name_H-M   'P 1'
#
loop_
_entity.id
_entity.type
_entity.pdbx_description
1 polymer ?
#
loop_
_entity_poly.entity_id
_entity_poly.type
_entity_poly.pdbx_seq_one_letter_code
_entity_poly.pdbx_strand_id
1 'polypeptide(L)'
;LSFSITLPHHLFGNNTKGQCGTCTNNTADDCMLPSGEVVSDCELAADQWVVNDPSKPHCPHTSVTTKRPAVTPPGASTTSRKDCASPLCELIRDRCPCWSLASCGV
;
A
#
# COMPACT_ATOMS: atom_id res chain seq x y z
N LEU A 1 5.33 -5.27 -14.34
CA LEU A 1 4.58 -6.47 -13.91
C LEU A 1 3.61 -6.02 -12.84
N SER A 2 2.33 -6.35 -12.96
CA SER A 2 1.30 -6.07 -11.94
C SER A 2 0.63 -7.37 -11.54
N PHE A 3 0.28 -7.51 -10.27
CA PHE A 3 -0.53 -8.62 -9.79
C PHE A 3 -1.85 -8.06 -9.26
N SER A 4 -2.91 -8.87 -9.36
CA SER A 4 -4.24 -8.56 -8.83
C SER A 4 -4.84 -9.85 -8.30
N ILE A 5 -5.56 -9.76 -7.19
CA ILE A 5 -6.22 -10.89 -6.52
C ILE A 5 -7.66 -10.46 -6.25
N THR A 6 -8.62 -11.30 -6.64
CA THR A 6 -10.05 -11.09 -6.39
C THR A 6 -10.59 -12.24 -5.57
N LEU A 7 -11.16 -11.94 -4.41
CA LEU A 7 -11.73 -12.93 -3.48
C LEU A 7 -13.22 -12.67 -3.27
N PRO A 8 -14.10 -13.69 -3.40
CA PRO A 8 -15.51 -13.55 -3.05
C PRO A 8 -15.70 -13.39 -1.53
N HIS A 9 -16.22 -12.25 -1.10
CA HIS A 9 -16.41 -11.94 0.33
C HIS A 9 -17.27 -12.99 1.07
N HIS A 10 -18.25 -13.61 0.41
CA HIS A 10 -19.09 -14.65 1.03
C HIS A 10 -18.32 -15.92 1.43
N LEU A 11 -17.12 -16.14 0.88
CA LEU A 11 -16.25 -17.27 1.23
C LEU A 11 -15.07 -16.87 2.12
N PHE A 12 -14.56 -15.64 1.94
CA PHE A 12 -13.30 -15.18 2.53
C PHE A 12 -13.45 -14.05 3.54
N GLY A 13 -14.66 -13.54 3.76
CA GLY A 13 -14.93 -12.48 4.71
C GLY A 13 -14.47 -12.86 6.12
N ASN A 14 -13.72 -11.95 6.75
CA ASN A 14 -13.13 -12.15 8.09
C ASN A 14 -12.17 -13.35 8.21
N ASN A 15 -11.64 -13.86 7.09
CA ASN A 15 -10.79 -15.05 7.07
C ASN A 15 -9.46 -14.87 6.32
N THR A 16 -9.13 -13.65 5.91
CA THR A 16 -7.83 -13.34 5.34
C THR A 16 -6.95 -12.63 6.37
N LYS A 17 -5.63 -12.82 6.25
CA LYS A 17 -4.60 -12.03 6.95
C LYS A 17 -3.38 -11.97 6.05
N GLY A 18 -2.68 -10.85 6.06
CA GLY A 18 -1.49 -10.66 5.22
C GLY A 18 -1.34 -9.22 4.75
N GLN A 19 -0.44 -9.00 3.79
CA GLN A 19 -0.21 -7.68 3.18
C GLN A 19 -1.41 -7.13 2.40
N CYS A 20 -2.42 -7.96 2.10
CA CYS A 20 -3.67 -7.55 1.45
C CYS A 20 -4.83 -7.30 2.43
N GLY A 21 -4.57 -7.32 3.75
CA GLY A 21 -5.58 -7.02 4.78
C GLY A 21 -6.44 -8.21 5.22
N THR A 22 -7.56 -7.90 5.87
CA THR A 22 -8.39 -8.86 6.64
C THR A 22 -9.70 -9.28 5.95
N CYS A 23 -10.04 -8.63 4.82
CA CYS A 23 -11.29 -8.85 4.08
C CYS A 23 -12.55 -8.67 4.95
N THR A 24 -12.54 -7.68 5.85
CA THR A 24 -13.67 -7.33 6.74
C THR A 24 -14.55 -6.19 6.21
N ASN A 25 -14.23 -5.65 5.02
CA ASN A 25 -14.75 -4.37 4.50
C ASN A 25 -14.43 -3.15 5.40
N ASN A 26 -13.42 -3.24 6.28
CA ASN A 26 -12.99 -2.15 7.14
C ASN A 26 -11.48 -1.95 7.02
N THR A 27 -11.03 -0.81 6.50
CA THR A 27 -9.60 -0.56 6.32
C THR A 27 -8.84 -0.28 7.61
N ALA A 28 -9.55 -0.05 8.72
CA ALA A 28 -8.93 0.26 10.01
C ALA A 28 -8.20 -0.95 10.64
N ASP A 29 -8.51 -2.17 10.19
CA ASP A 29 -7.90 -3.41 10.69
C ASP A 29 -6.96 -4.10 9.68
N ASP A 30 -6.76 -3.50 8.50
CA ASP A 30 -5.96 -4.09 7.43
C ASP A 30 -4.47 -4.25 7.81
N CYS A 31 -3.97 -3.41 8.70
CA CYS A 31 -2.57 -3.40 9.14
C CYS A 31 -2.40 -4.29 10.38
N MET A 32 -2.78 -5.55 10.22
CA MET A 32 -2.73 -6.60 11.24
C MET A 32 -1.42 -7.39 11.16
N LEU A 33 -0.77 -7.58 12.31
CA LEU A 33 0.41 -8.42 12.47
C LEU A 33 0.04 -9.91 12.44
N PRO A 34 0.99 -10.83 12.19
CA PRO A 34 0.75 -12.28 12.33
C PRO A 34 0.25 -12.70 13.72
N SER A 35 0.56 -11.92 14.77
CA SER A 35 0.07 -12.11 16.13
C SER A 35 -1.44 -11.82 16.27
N GLY A 36 -2.04 -11.11 15.33
CA GLY A 36 -3.42 -10.61 15.40
C GLY A 36 -3.56 -9.19 15.97
N GLU A 37 -2.46 -8.56 16.38
CA GLU A 37 -2.45 -7.15 16.79
C GLU A 37 -2.62 -6.22 15.59
N VAL A 38 -3.43 -5.17 15.73
CA VAL A 38 -3.60 -4.12 14.71
C VAL A 38 -2.71 -2.94 15.05
N VAL A 39 -1.86 -2.54 14.11
CA VAL A 39 -0.93 -1.41 14.27
C VAL A 39 -1.30 -0.27 13.31
N SER A 40 -0.93 0.96 13.69
CA SER A 40 -1.16 2.13 12.85
C SER A 40 -0.19 2.25 11.67
N ASP A 41 0.97 1.59 11.76
CA ASP A 41 2.02 1.63 10.74
C ASP A 41 1.99 0.35 9.89
N CYS A 42 1.45 0.49 8.68
CA CYS A 42 1.29 -0.61 7.73
C CYS A 42 2.63 -1.05 7.12
N GLU A 43 3.66 -0.20 7.12
CA GLU A 43 5.01 -0.55 6.68
C GLU A 43 5.62 -1.53 7.68
N LEU A 44 5.49 -1.22 8.97
CA LEU A 44 5.87 -2.11 10.05
C LEU A 44 5.08 -3.44 9.97
N ALA A 45 3.78 -3.39 9.71
CA ALA A 45 2.98 -4.60 9.55
C ALA A 45 3.47 -5.45 8.37
N ALA A 46 3.76 -4.83 7.21
CA ALA A 46 4.22 -5.52 6.01
C ALA A 46 5.53 -6.27 6.23
N ASP A 47 6.44 -5.72 7.04
CA ASP A 47 7.72 -6.33 7.40
C ASP A 47 7.56 -7.64 8.19
N GLN A 48 6.45 -7.82 8.91
CA GLN A 48 6.18 -9.03 9.70
C GLN A 48 5.58 -10.18 8.87
N TRP A 49 5.17 -9.94 7.63
CA TRP A 49 4.58 -10.95 6.74
C TRP A 49 5.58 -11.62 5.81
N VAL A 50 6.89 -11.51 6.08
CA VAL A 50 7.94 -12.18 5.32
C VAL A 50 7.90 -13.69 5.55
N VAL A 51 7.89 -14.47 4.47
CA VAL A 51 7.95 -15.94 4.53
C VAL A 51 9.38 -16.41 4.21
N ASN A 52 9.94 -17.20 5.12
CA ASN A 52 11.26 -17.81 4.95
C ASN A 52 11.13 -19.07 4.10
N ASP A 53 11.62 -19.01 2.85
CA ASP A 53 11.60 -20.13 1.90
C ASP A 53 13.02 -20.70 1.73
N PRO A 54 13.32 -21.91 2.27
CA PRO A 54 14.63 -22.54 2.14
C PRO A 54 15.07 -22.80 0.69
N SER A 55 14.12 -22.87 -0.25
CA SER A 55 14.40 -23.04 -1.68
C SER A 55 14.84 -21.73 -2.36
N LYS A 56 14.69 -20.58 -1.68
CA LYS A 56 15.06 -19.24 -2.16
C LYS A 56 16.00 -18.53 -1.17
N PRO A 57 17.17 -19.10 -0.87
CA PRO A 57 18.11 -18.54 0.12
C PRO A 57 18.71 -17.19 -0.31
N HIS A 58 18.61 -16.83 -1.60
CA HIS A 58 19.14 -15.59 -2.15
C HIS A 58 18.15 -14.43 -2.13
N CYS A 59 16.90 -14.63 -1.69
CA CYS A 59 15.99 -13.53 -1.42
C CYS A 59 16.36 -12.96 -0.05
N PRO A 60 17.01 -11.78 0.04
CA PRO A 60 17.34 -11.22 1.35
C PRO A 60 16.06 -10.99 2.12
N HIS A 61 15.97 -11.62 3.29
CA HIS A 61 14.87 -11.45 4.24
C HIS A 61 14.98 -10.10 4.96
N THR A 62 15.33 -9.02 4.24
CA THR A 62 15.34 -7.68 4.80
C THR A 62 13.89 -7.30 5.10
N SER A 63 13.54 -7.43 6.37
CA SER A 63 12.28 -7.04 7.00
C SER A 63 12.15 -5.51 7.08
N VAL A 64 12.63 -4.79 6.06
CA VAL A 64 12.59 -3.33 6.03
C VAL A 64 11.99 -2.92 4.70
N THR A 65 10.70 -2.62 4.78
CA THR A 65 9.97 -1.93 3.73
C THR A 65 10.51 -0.52 3.58
N THR A 66 10.46 -0.02 2.35
CA THR A 66 10.77 1.39 2.08
C THR A 66 9.77 2.25 2.81
N LYS A 67 10.26 3.12 3.70
CA LYS A 67 9.37 4.06 4.38
C LYS A 67 8.66 4.96 3.39
N ARG A 68 7.38 5.26 3.65
CA ARG A 68 6.64 6.27 2.90
C ARG A 68 7.44 7.57 2.93
N PRO A 69 7.60 8.24 1.77
CA PRO A 69 8.18 9.57 1.73
C PRO A 69 7.41 10.52 2.66
N ALA A 70 8.12 11.34 3.43
CA ALA A 70 7.48 12.29 4.33
C ALA A 70 6.48 13.17 3.56
N VAL A 71 5.23 13.22 4.04
CA VAL A 71 4.21 14.11 3.47
C VAL A 71 4.59 15.53 3.90
N THR A 72 5.15 16.32 2.98
CA THR A 72 5.40 17.74 3.24
C THR A 72 4.06 18.45 3.44
N PRO A 73 3.80 19.08 4.61
CA PRO A 73 2.59 19.85 4.81
C PRO A 73 2.45 20.93 3.72
N PRO A 74 1.25 21.16 3.17
CA PRO A 74 1.02 22.21 2.19
C PRO A 74 1.13 23.58 2.87
N GLY A 75 2.35 24.08 3.08
CA GLY A 75 2.57 25.37 3.73
C GLY A 75 4.00 25.73 4.14
N ALA A 76 4.95 24.79 4.17
CA ALA A 76 6.29 25.06 4.72
C ALA A 76 7.36 25.53 3.70
N SER A 77 7.05 25.60 2.40
CA SER A 77 7.97 26.15 1.39
C SER A 77 7.42 27.45 0.79
N THR A 78 8.09 28.55 1.09
CA THR A 78 7.93 29.86 0.42
C THR A 78 8.60 29.90 -0.97
N THR A 79 8.89 28.75 -1.57
CA THR A 79 9.31 28.64 -2.97
C THR A 79 8.15 28.10 -3.81
N SER A 80 7.77 28.89 -4.81
CA SER A 80 6.77 28.65 -5.85
C SER A 80 6.35 27.19 -6.01
N ARG A 81 5.13 26.91 -5.54
CA ARG A 81 4.35 25.68 -5.69
C ARG A 81 4.01 25.41 -7.18
N LYS A 82 5.02 25.17 -8.03
CA LYS A 82 4.83 24.80 -9.44
C LYS A 82 5.66 23.59 -9.89
N ASP A 83 6.65 23.15 -9.12
CA ASP A 83 7.62 22.15 -9.64
C ASP A 83 7.50 20.74 -9.05
N CYS A 84 6.36 20.40 -8.42
CA CYS A 84 6.01 18.99 -8.10
C CYS A 84 5.05 18.37 -9.12
N ALA A 85 4.80 19.02 -10.25
CA ALA A 85 4.11 18.43 -11.38
C ALA A 85 5.16 17.84 -12.33
N SER A 86 5.61 16.61 -12.06
CA SER A 86 6.33 15.87 -13.10
C SER A 86 5.39 15.78 -14.31
N PRO A 87 5.85 16.10 -15.53
CA PRO A 87 5.05 15.94 -16.74
C PRO A 87 4.46 14.54 -16.89
N LEU A 88 5.09 13.54 -16.24
CA LEU A 88 4.58 12.17 -16.15
C LEU A 88 3.34 12.05 -15.24
N CYS A 89 3.32 12.72 -14.10
CA CYS A 89 2.16 12.75 -13.21
C CYS A 89 0.97 13.44 -13.88
N GLU A 90 1.23 14.52 -14.61
CA GLU A 90 0.21 15.20 -15.41
C GLU A 90 -0.30 14.29 -16.52
N LEU A 91 0.59 13.58 -17.22
CA LEU A 91 0.19 12.61 -18.23
C LEU A 91 -0.68 11.47 -17.68
N ILE A 92 -0.36 10.94 -16.51
CA ILE A 92 -1.15 9.88 -15.84
C ILE A 92 -2.52 10.43 -15.42
N ARG A 93 -2.56 11.65 -14.88
CA ARG A 93 -3.79 12.36 -14.50
C ARG A 93 -4.68 12.65 -15.72
N ASP A 94 -4.11 13.20 -16.77
CA ASP A 94 -4.84 13.69 -17.95
C ASP A 94 -5.28 12.54 -18.87
N ARG A 95 -4.61 11.38 -18.81
CA ARG A 95 -5.03 10.13 -19.47
C ARG A 95 -5.92 9.23 -18.61
N CYS A 96 -6.36 9.63 -17.42
CA CYS A 96 -7.29 8.90 -16.55
C CYS A 96 -8.74 9.30 -16.95
N PRO A 97 -9.42 8.67 -17.94
CA PRO A 97 -10.73 9.11 -18.43
C PRO A 97 -11.86 8.67 -17.48
N CYS A 98 -11.50 7.94 -16.42
CA CYS A 98 -12.39 7.25 -15.49
C CYS A 98 -12.54 8.01 -14.16
N TRP A 99 -12.50 9.34 -14.20
CA TRP A 99 -12.60 10.20 -13.01
C TRP A 99 -13.91 9.98 -12.22
N SER A 100 -14.94 9.40 -12.85
CA SER A 100 -16.21 9.07 -12.20
C SER A 100 -16.24 7.68 -11.54
N LEU A 101 -15.24 6.81 -11.75
CA LEU A 101 -15.28 5.41 -11.29
C LEU A 101 -14.02 4.93 -10.57
N ALA A 102 -12.88 5.61 -10.66
CA ALA A 102 -11.67 5.20 -9.95
C ALA A 102 -10.85 6.42 -9.48
N SER A 103 -10.56 6.47 -8.19
CA SER A 103 -9.58 7.40 -7.63
C SER A 103 -8.20 7.03 -8.17
N CYS A 104 -7.62 7.89 -9.00
CA CYS A 104 -6.23 7.79 -9.43
C CYS A 104 -5.35 8.08 -8.18
N GLY A 105 -4.97 7.03 -7.43
CA GLY A 105 -4.17 7.13 -6.22
C GLY A 105 -2.69 7.35 -6.50
N VAL A 106 -2.05 8.23 -5.73
CA VAL A 106 -0.59 8.44 -5.66
C VAL A 106 -0.05 7.71 -4.45
#